data_AF-A0A6B0SWM8-F1
#
_entry.id   AF-A0A6B0SWM8-F1
#
_cell.length_a   1.000
_cell.length_b   1.000
_cell.length_c   1.000
_cell.angle_alpha   90.00
_cell.angle_beta   90.00
_cell.angle_gamma   90.00
#
_symmetry.space_group_name_H-M   'P 1'
#
loop_
_entity.id
_entity.type
_entity.pdbx_description
1 polymer ?
#
loop_
_entity_poly.entity_id
_entity_poly.type
_entity_poly.pdbx_seq_one_letter_code
_entity_poly.pdbx_strand_id
1 'polypeptide(L)'
;MSDPEPGVEPGPIGPAGSEGAPEANARVLGVGAYVPSAGLSQEAVVDAWGRSRARGVDAVAVPAPDEDTLTMGVAAAERALSAAGIDAGDLAGLAFGTTTPPLAEEDLLPRLGAALGVPADARTHYAGRSTRAGTRALRAA
;
A
#
# COMPACT_ATOMS: atom_id res chain seq x y z
N MET A 1 66.96 -8.72 -15.74
CA MET A 1 66.84 -7.59 -14.80
C MET A 1 65.49 -7.00 -15.11
N SER A 2 64.44 -7.52 -14.46
CA SER A 2 63.05 -7.11 -14.72
C SER A 2 62.76 -5.85 -13.94
N ASP A 3 62.20 -4.84 -14.60
CA ASP A 3 61.67 -3.67 -13.91
C ASP A 3 60.47 -4.06 -13.03
N PRO A 4 60.31 -3.45 -11.84
CA PRO A 4 59.13 -3.66 -11.02
C PRO A 4 57.92 -2.89 -11.57
N GLU A 5 56.77 -3.55 -11.67
CA GLU A 5 55.48 -2.91 -12.01
C GLU A 5 55.12 -1.81 -10.98
N PRO A 6 54.53 -0.68 -11.43
CA PRO A 6 54.14 0.40 -10.53
C PRO A 6 52.96 -0.03 -9.64
N GLY A 7 53.13 0.08 -8.33
CA GLY A 7 52.08 -0.23 -7.35
C GLY A 7 50.88 0.70 -7.49
N VAL A 8 49.69 0.13 -7.56
CA VAL A 8 48.42 0.87 -7.44
C VAL A 8 48.21 1.21 -5.97
N GLU A 9 48.27 2.50 -5.61
CA GLU A 9 47.85 2.93 -4.27
C GLU A 9 46.32 2.80 -4.13
N PRO A 10 45.82 2.23 -3.02
CA PRO A 10 44.40 2.26 -2.74
C PRO A 10 43.97 3.70 -2.46
N GLY A 11 43.03 4.21 -3.25
CA GLY A 11 42.41 5.51 -3.02
C GLY A 11 41.76 5.59 -1.63
N PRO A 12 41.53 6.81 -1.11
CA PRO A 12 41.06 7.00 0.26
C PRO A 12 39.69 6.34 0.45
N ILE A 13 39.61 5.44 1.43
CA ILE A 13 38.35 4.87 1.94
C ILE A 13 37.80 5.86 2.98
N GLY A 14 37.39 7.04 2.52
CA GLY A 14 36.57 7.95 3.30
C GLY A 14 35.10 7.73 2.95
N PRO A 15 34.14 7.92 3.87
CA PRO A 15 32.75 8.01 3.47
C PRO A 15 32.65 9.15 2.45
N ALA A 16 32.24 8.83 1.22
CA ALA A 16 31.83 9.86 0.27
C ALA A 16 30.80 10.71 1.00
N GLY A 17 31.14 11.97 1.26
CA GLY A 17 30.22 12.92 1.84
C GLY A 17 28.99 12.96 0.94
N SER A 18 27.90 12.33 1.39
CA SER A 18 26.61 12.54 0.76
C SER A 18 26.22 13.97 1.13
N GLU A 19 26.58 14.92 0.26
CA GLU A 19 25.93 16.24 0.25
C GLU A 19 24.44 15.98 0.37
N GLY A 20 23.85 16.55 1.42
CA GLY A 20 22.51 16.23 1.86
C GLY A 20 21.54 16.31 0.71
N ALA A 21 21.10 15.15 0.22
CA ALA A 21 19.82 15.06 -0.44
C ALA A 21 18.83 15.74 0.52
N PRO A 22 17.98 16.66 0.04
CA PRO A 22 17.01 17.30 0.90
C PRO A 22 16.30 16.19 1.67
N GLU A 23 16.28 16.29 3.01
CA GLU A 23 15.50 15.38 3.83
C GLU A 23 14.09 15.42 3.27
N ALA A 24 13.73 14.37 2.52
CA ALA A 24 12.41 14.24 1.97
C ALA A 24 11.49 14.09 3.17
N ASN A 25 10.89 15.19 3.60
CA ASN A 25 9.94 15.24 4.69
C ASN A 25 8.66 14.56 4.20
N ALA A 26 8.69 13.23 4.17
CA ALA A 26 7.52 12.41 3.90
C ALA A 26 6.54 12.62 5.05
N ARG A 27 5.29 12.97 4.70
CA ARG A 27 4.20 13.22 5.65
C ARG A 27 2.96 12.50 5.17
N VAL A 28 2.17 12.02 6.12
CA VAL A 28 0.81 11.54 5.83
C VAL A 28 -0.11 12.74 5.87
N LEU A 29 -0.63 13.13 4.69
CA LEU A 29 -1.51 14.31 4.56
C LEU A 29 -2.99 13.98 4.84
N GLY A 30 -3.40 12.74 4.62
CA GLY A 30 -4.74 12.26 4.89
C GLY A 30 -4.78 10.74 5.01
N VAL A 31 -5.77 10.22 5.73
CA VAL A 31 -6.04 8.79 5.87
C VAL A 31 -7.53 8.59 5.67
N GLY A 32 -7.89 7.54 4.94
CA GLY A 32 -9.26 7.11 4.75
C GLY A 32 -9.36 5.61 4.99
N ALA A 33 -10.52 5.19 5.46
CA ALA A 33 -10.83 3.78 5.70
C ALA A 33 -12.19 3.44 5.08
N TYR A 34 -12.36 2.17 4.74
CA TYR A 34 -13.64 1.59 4.38
C TYR A 34 -13.82 0.33 5.20
N VAL A 35 -15.01 0.16 5.77
CA VAL A 35 -15.41 -1.06 6.49
C VAL A 35 -16.74 -1.49 5.90
N PRO A 36 -16.87 -2.75 5.45
CA PRO A 36 -18.15 -3.30 5.01
C PRO A 36 -19.27 -3.04 6.01
N SER A 37 -20.45 -2.70 5.50
CA SER A 37 -21.59 -2.36 6.35
C SER A 37 -22.25 -3.58 6.99
N ALA A 38 -22.20 -4.74 6.33
CA ALA A 38 -22.71 -5.99 6.87
C ALA A 38 -21.75 -6.57 7.90
N GLY A 39 -22.31 -7.11 8.99
CA GLY A 39 -21.54 -7.71 10.07
C GLY A 39 -22.11 -9.05 10.49
N LEU A 40 -21.23 -9.97 10.89
CA LEU A 40 -21.59 -11.24 11.52
C LEU A 40 -21.26 -11.16 13.00
N SER A 41 -22.29 -11.21 13.85
CA SER A 41 -22.11 -11.12 15.30
C SER A 41 -21.47 -12.39 15.87
N GLN A 42 -20.80 -12.25 17.00
CA GLN A 42 -20.21 -13.38 17.71
C GLN A 42 -21.28 -14.41 18.10
N GLU A 43 -22.46 -13.95 18.52
CA GLU A 43 -23.60 -14.81 18.87
C GLU A 43 -24.03 -15.65 17.67
N ALA A 44 -24.17 -15.03 16.48
CA ALA A 44 -24.52 -15.76 15.27
C ALA A 44 -23.49 -16.85 14.91
N VAL A 45 -22.19 -16.59 15.14
CA VAL A 45 -21.14 -17.61 14.96
C VAL A 45 -21.27 -18.74 15.99
N VAL A 46 -21.54 -18.42 17.26
CA VAL A 46 -21.73 -19.41 18.31
C VAL A 46 -22.98 -20.26 18.05
N ASP A 47 -24.09 -19.64 17.64
CA ASP A 47 -25.34 -20.33 17.34
C ASP A 47 -25.16 -21.32 16.17
N ALA A 48 -24.41 -20.93 15.13
CA ALA A 48 -24.19 -21.78 13.96
C ALA A 48 -23.07 -22.83 14.14
N TRP A 49 -22.00 -22.54 14.88
CA TRP A 49 -20.82 -23.41 15.02
C TRP A 49 -20.57 -23.97 16.43
N GLY A 50 -21.39 -23.62 17.42
CA GLY A 50 -21.28 -24.03 18.82
C GLY A 50 -20.11 -23.39 19.59
N ARG A 51 -19.32 -22.53 18.94
CA ARG A 51 -18.16 -21.86 19.53
C ARG A 51 -17.72 -20.67 18.67
N SER A 52 -17.12 -19.68 19.33
CA SER A 52 -16.31 -18.64 18.67
C SER A 52 -14.89 -18.66 19.25
N ARG A 53 -13.89 -18.40 18.39
CA ARG A 53 -12.49 -18.21 18.80
C ARG A 53 -12.10 -16.72 18.85
N ALA A 54 -13.00 -15.83 18.45
CA ALA A 54 -12.75 -14.39 18.34
C ALA A 54 -12.96 -13.69 19.69
N ARG A 55 -12.08 -13.94 20.65
CA ARG A 55 -12.15 -13.31 21.99
C ARG A 55 -12.03 -11.79 21.86
N GLY A 56 -12.95 -11.06 22.49
CA GLY A 56 -12.98 -9.59 22.47
C GLY A 56 -13.47 -8.99 21.14
N VAL A 57 -14.11 -9.78 20.28
CA VAL A 57 -14.71 -9.32 19.03
C VAL A 57 -16.20 -9.57 19.09
N ASP A 58 -16.98 -8.48 19.10
CA ASP A 58 -18.45 -8.53 19.15
C ASP A 58 -19.05 -8.88 17.78
N ALA A 59 -18.44 -8.39 16.69
CA ALA A 59 -18.83 -8.70 15.33
C ALA A 59 -17.64 -8.59 14.37
N VAL A 60 -17.71 -9.31 13.25
CA VAL A 60 -16.77 -9.20 12.13
C VAL A 60 -17.46 -8.59 10.92
N ALA A 61 -16.80 -7.67 10.23
CA ALA A 61 -17.31 -7.11 8.98
C ALA A 61 -17.29 -8.19 7.88
N VAL A 62 -18.34 -8.23 7.07
CA VAL A 62 -18.51 -9.18 5.97
C VAL A 62 -18.73 -8.39 4.68
N PRO A 63 -17.84 -8.51 3.68
CA PRO A 63 -18.05 -7.88 2.39
C PRO A 63 -19.32 -8.39 1.69
N ALA A 64 -20.09 -7.47 1.12
CA ALA A 64 -21.16 -7.73 0.17
C ALA A 64 -20.60 -8.22 -1.18
N PRO A 65 -21.45 -8.80 -2.06
CA PRO A 65 -20.99 -9.32 -3.35
C PRO A 65 -20.31 -8.31 -4.28
N ASP A 66 -20.58 -7.02 -4.10
CA ASP A 66 -19.99 -5.90 -4.82
C ASP A 66 -18.81 -5.23 -4.09
N GLU A 67 -18.46 -5.71 -2.89
CA GLU A 67 -17.33 -5.24 -2.10
C GLU A 67 -16.14 -6.20 -2.26
N ASP A 68 -15.14 -5.76 -3.00
CA ASP A 68 -13.83 -6.41 -3.13
C ASP A 68 -12.70 -5.48 -2.63
N THR A 69 -11.45 -5.97 -2.63
CA THR A 69 -10.33 -5.13 -2.13
C THR A 69 -10.08 -3.89 -2.98
N LEU A 70 -10.45 -3.90 -4.26
CA LEU A 70 -10.25 -2.78 -5.17
C LEU A 70 -11.28 -1.69 -4.90
N THR A 71 -12.57 -2.05 -4.87
CA THR A 71 -13.70 -1.15 -4.58
C THR A 71 -13.64 -0.56 -3.18
N MET A 72 -13.33 -1.38 -2.15
CA MET A 72 -13.07 -0.88 -0.81
C MET A 72 -11.84 0.05 -0.77
N GLY A 73 -10.81 -0.28 -1.55
CA GLY A 73 -9.61 0.55 -1.73
C GLY A 73 -9.92 1.92 -2.35
N VAL A 74 -10.76 1.97 -3.39
CA VAL A 74 -11.24 3.21 -4.02
C VAL A 74 -11.96 4.08 -2.97
N ALA A 75 -12.95 3.52 -2.28
CA ALA A 75 -13.72 4.27 -1.30
C ALA A 75 -12.89 4.72 -0.08
N ALA A 76 -11.82 4.00 0.27
CA ALA A 76 -10.87 4.44 1.29
C ALA A 76 -9.96 5.56 0.78
N ALA A 77 -9.47 5.45 -0.46
CA ALA A 77 -8.62 6.46 -1.09
C ALA A 77 -9.35 7.78 -1.33
N GLU A 78 -10.60 7.76 -1.79
CA GLU A 78 -11.45 8.96 -1.92
C GLU A 78 -11.59 9.71 -0.58
N ARG A 79 -11.81 8.97 0.52
CA ARG A 79 -11.85 9.57 1.87
C ARG A 79 -10.49 10.14 2.29
N ALA A 80 -9.39 9.47 1.94
CA ALA A 80 -8.04 9.94 2.23
C ALA A 80 -7.71 11.24 1.47
N LEU A 81 -8.06 11.30 0.19
CA LEU A 81 -7.89 12.48 -0.66
C LEU A 81 -8.74 13.65 -0.19
N SER A 82 -10.00 13.38 0.15
CA SER A 82 -10.90 14.38 0.74
C SER A 82 -10.35 14.92 2.07
N ALA A 83 -9.86 14.05 2.95
CA ALA A 83 -9.25 14.46 4.22
C ALA A 83 -7.96 15.26 4.03
N ALA A 84 -7.18 14.97 2.97
CA ALA A 84 -5.97 15.71 2.62
C ALA A 84 -6.25 17.03 1.87
N GLY A 85 -7.45 17.20 1.31
CA GLY A 85 -7.78 18.33 0.43
C GLY A 85 -7.01 18.30 -0.90
N ILE A 86 -6.75 17.10 -1.44
CA ILE A 86 -5.96 16.88 -2.67
C ILE A 86 -6.85 16.32 -3.76
N ASP A 87 -6.71 16.83 -4.99
CA ASP A 87 -7.34 16.26 -6.18
C ASP A 87 -6.53 15.05 -6.68
N ALA A 88 -7.21 13.98 -7.09
CA ALA A 88 -6.56 12.78 -7.60
C ALA A 88 -5.74 13.04 -8.89
N GLY A 89 -6.14 14.04 -9.68
CA GLY A 89 -5.44 14.48 -10.88
C GLY A 89 -4.06 15.09 -10.61
N ASP A 90 -3.78 15.49 -9.38
CA ASP A 90 -2.47 16.04 -8.97
C ASP A 90 -1.48 14.96 -8.50
N LEU A 91 -1.91 13.69 -8.45
CA LEU A 91 -1.09 12.60 -7.93
C LEU A 91 -0.03 12.15 -8.95
N ALA A 92 1.24 12.24 -8.55
CA ALA A 92 2.38 11.74 -9.34
C ALA A 92 2.57 10.21 -9.26
N GLY A 93 1.86 9.53 -8.35
CA GLY A 93 1.99 8.09 -8.16
C GLY A 93 0.86 7.47 -7.34
N LEU A 94 0.72 6.15 -7.50
CA LEU A 94 -0.30 5.33 -6.88
C LEU A 94 0.30 3.99 -6.47
N ALA A 95 0.21 3.65 -5.17
CA ALA A 95 0.67 2.36 -4.66
C ALA A 95 -0.50 1.58 -4.07
N PHE A 96 -0.59 0.28 -4.37
CA PHE A 96 -1.63 -0.61 -3.86
C PHE A 96 -1.04 -1.86 -3.23
N GLY A 97 -1.46 -2.15 -2.00
CA GLY A 97 -0.98 -3.29 -1.22
C GLY A 97 -2.13 -4.21 -0.82
N THR A 98 -2.17 -5.44 -1.33
CA THR A 98 -3.22 -6.42 -0.95
C THR A 98 -2.69 -7.87 -0.95
N THR A 99 -3.23 -8.69 -0.05
CA THR A 99 -3.02 -10.16 -0.07
C THR A 99 -4.20 -10.92 -0.67
N THR A 100 -5.28 -10.22 -1.01
CA THR A 100 -6.54 -10.78 -1.50
C THR A 100 -7.01 -9.98 -2.71
N PRO A 101 -6.24 -9.97 -3.82
CA PRO A 101 -6.68 -9.31 -5.05
C PRO A 101 -7.97 -9.98 -5.57
N PRO A 102 -8.89 -9.23 -6.19
CA PRO A 102 -10.15 -9.78 -6.70
C PRO A 102 -9.93 -10.79 -7.83
N LEU A 103 -8.91 -10.57 -8.66
CA LEU A 103 -8.49 -11.50 -9.72
C LEU A 103 -7.09 -12.05 -9.43
N ALA A 104 -6.88 -13.31 -9.81
CA ALA A 104 -5.59 -13.99 -9.61
C ALA A 104 -4.49 -13.43 -10.52
N GLU A 105 -4.86 -13.06 -11.75
CA GLU A 105 -3.98 -12.54 -12.79
C GLU A 105 -4.64 -11.32 -13.44
N GLU A 106 -4.31 -10.13 -12.94
CA GLU A 106 -4.70 -8.83 -13.48
C GLU A 106 -3.72 -7.77 -12.94
N ASP A 107 -3.47 -6.71 -13.71
CA ASP A 107 -2.91 -5.49 -13.14
C ASP A 107 -4.06 -4.60 -12.64
N LEU A 108 -4.17 -4.46 -11.31
CA LEU A 108 -5.24 -3.70 -10.65
C LEU A 108 -5.03 -2.19 -10.70
N LEU A 109 -3.79 -1.73 -10.92
CA LEU A 109 -3.41 -0.32 -10.80
C LEU A 109 -4.04 0.57 -11.88
N PRO A 110 -4.12 0.15 -13.16
CA PRO A 110 -4.86 0.91 -14.18
C PRO A 110 -6.34 1.12 -13.80
N ARG A 111 -6.99 0.08 -13.23
CA ARG A 111 -8.40 0.16 -12.84
C ARG A 111 -8.59 1.03 -11.60
N LEU A 112 -7.72 0.92 -10.61
CA LEU A 112 -7.71 1.79 -9.43
C LEU A 112 -7.48 3.25 -9.82
N GLY A 113 -6.48 3.51 -10.66
CA GLY A 113 -6.17 4.86 -11.14
C GLY A 113 -7.33 5.48 -11.90
N ALA A 114 -7.95 4.73 -12.83
CA ALA A 114 -9.13 5.20 -13.56
C ALA A 114 -10.33 5.46 -12.65
N ALA A 115 -10.58 4.62 -11.64
CA ALA A 115 -11.66 4.81 -10.69
C ALA A 115 -11.48 6.07 -9.82
N LEU A 116 -10.23 6.41 -9.48
CA LEU A 116 -9.90 7.57 -8.67
C LEU A 116 -9.72 8.87 -9.47
N GLY A 117 -9.51 8.80 -10.79
CA GLY A 117 -9.15 9.95 -11.61
C GLY A 117 -7.66 10.29 -11.59
N VAL A 118 -6.80 9.32 -11.30
CA VAL A 118 -5.34 9.47 -11.31
C VAL A 118 -4.83 9.57 -12.76
N PRO A 119 -3.83 10.44 -13.05
CA PRO A 119 -3.23 10.53 -14.37
C PRO A 119 -2.65 9.18 -14.86
N ALA A 120 -2.81 8.89 -16.15
CA ALA A 120 -2.37 7.62 -16.74
C ALA A 120 -0.83 7.44 -16.75
N ASP A 121 -0.08 8.53 -16.60
CA ASP A 121 1.38 8.57 -16.52
C ASP A 121 1.92 8.58 -15.08
N ALA A 122 1.03 8.51 -14.08
CA ALA A 122 1.41 8.38 -12.67
C ALA A 122 2.21 7.08 -12.44
N ARG A 123 3.22 7.15 -11.56
CA ARG A 123 4.04 5.98 -11.20
C ARG A 123 3.21 5.00 -10.38
N THR A 124 3.11 3.76 -10.82
CA THR A 124 2.33 2.74 -10.13
C THR A 124 3.21 1.72 -9.42
N HIS A 125 2.79 1.26 -8.23
CA HIS A 125 3.44 0.17 -7.52
C HIS A 125 2.43 -0.80 -6.90
N TYR A 126 2.59 -2.09 -7.18
CA TYR A 126 1.79 -3.15 -6.57
C TYR A 126 2.63 -3.98 -5.60
N ALA A 127 2.10 -4.22 -4.40
CA ALA A 127 2.70 -5.13 -3.44
C ALA A 127 1.67 -6.18 -2.98
N GLY A 128 2.07 -7.44 -2.89
CA GLY A 128 1.19 -8.52 -2.42
C GLY A 128 1.91 -9.68 -1.73
N ARG A 129 1.22 -10.83 -1.65
CA ARG A 129 1.73 -12.13 -1.15
C ARG A 129 2.06 -12.21 0.35
N SER A 130 2.07 -11.10 1.06
CA SER A 130 2.33 -11.03 2.50
C SER A 130 1.58 -9.85 3.09
N THR A 131 1.23 -9.93 4.38
CA THR A 131 0.64 -8.81 5.14
C THR A 131 1.56 -7.57 5.19
N ARG A 132 2.85 -7.70 4.86
CA ARG A 132 3.77 -6.56 4.64
C ARG A 132 3.49 -5.78 3.34
N ALA A 133 2.55 -6.22 2.51
CA ALA A 133 2.18 -5.54 1.28
C ALA A 133 1.85 -4.05 1.50
N GLY A 134 1.08 -3.73 2.56
CA GLY A 134 0.74 -2.35 2.89
C GLY A 134 1.96 -1.48 3.19
N THR A 135 2.88 -1.95 4.04
CA THR A 135 4.09 -1.18 4.38
C THR A 135 5.09 -1.11 3.23
N ARG A 136 5.14 -2.12 2.34
CA ARG A 136 5.92 -2.06 1.10
C ARG A 136 5.37 -1.04 0.13
N ALA A 137 4.05 -1.00 -0.05
CA ALA A 137 3.37 0.01 -0.87
C ALA A 137 3.65 1.42 -0.33
N LEU A 138 3.50 1.62 0.98
CA LEU A 138 3.79 2.91 1.63
C LEU A 138 5.26 3.35 1.48
N ARG A 139 6.23 2.42 1.52
CA ARG A 139 7.65 2.73 1.34
C ARG A 139 8.03 3.02 -0.12
N ALA A 140 7.25 2.53 -1.07
CA ALA A 140 7.49 2.72 -2.50
C ALA A 140 6.89 4.03 -3.04
N ALA A 141 5.94 4.62 -2.30
CA ALA A 141 5.36 5.93 -2.56
C ALA A 141 6.30 7.07 -2.15
#